data_AF-A0A925X3B5-F1
#
_entry.id   AF-A0A925X3B5-F1
#
_cell.length_a   1.000
_cell.length_b   1.000
_cell.length_c   1.000
_cell.angle_alpha   90.00
_cell.angle_beta   90.00
_cell.angle_gamma   90.00
#
_symmetry.space_group_name_H-M   'P 1'
#
loop_
_entity.id
_entity.type
_entity.pdbx_description
1 polymer ?
#
loop_
_entity_poly.entity_id
_entity_poly.type
_entity_poly.pdbx_seq_one_letter_code
_entity_poly.pdbx_strand_id
1 'polypeptide(L)' 'FKLLTTQSPDAGEIKWNFEKFLISRDGKIMNRFRSKVNPSSDEVAKAVEAELAKS' A
#
# COMPACT_ATOMS: atom_id res chain seq x y z
N PHE A 1 14.25 1.95 1.35
CA PHE A 1 13.04 1.14 1.15
C PHE A 1 12.86 -0.01 2.17
N LYS A 2 13.87 -0.36 2.99
CA LYS A 2 13.76 -1.44 3.99
C LYS A 2 12.51 -1.34 4.88
N LEU A 3 12.18 -0.13 5.36
CA LEU A 3 10.95 0.15 6.12
C LEU A 3 9.69 -0.37 5.41
N LEU A 4 9.52 -0.04 4.12
CA LEU A 4 8.36 -0.42 3.31
C LEU A 4 8.22 -1.94 3.18
N THR A 5 9.35 -2.64 3.07
CA THR A 5 9.39 -4.10 2.89
C THR A 5 9.31 -4.88 4.21
N THR A 6 9.66 -4.28 5.35
CA THR A 6 9.68 -5.00 6.64
C THR A 6 8.53 -4.65 7.57
N GLN A 7 7.90 -3.48 7.40
CA GLN A 7 6.82 -3.01 8.27
C GLN A 7 5.46 -2.95 7.57
N SER A 8 5.34 -3.46 6.34
CA SER A 8 4.05 -3.57 5.64
C SER A 8 3.29 -4.83 6.09
N PRO A 9 1.94 -4.83 6.01
CA PRO A 9 1.12 -6.01 6.31
C PRO A 9 1.48 -7.26 5.47
N ASP A 10 2.02 -7.06 4.26
CA ASP A 10 2.56 -8.12 3.39
C ASP A 10 4.08 -7.95 3.24
N ALA A 11 4.82 -8.18 4.34
CA ALA A 11 6.26 -8.00 4.40
C ALA A 11 7.02 -8.92 3.43
N GLY A 12 8.23 -8.51 3.06
CA GLY A 12 9.14 -9.22 2.17
C GLY A 12 9.71 -8.33 1.08
N GLU A 13 10.64 -8.86 0.29
CA GLU A 13 11.31 -8.10 -0.77
C GLU A 13 10.34 -7.61 -1.86
N ILE A 14 10.75 -6.56 -2.59
CA ILE A 14 10.05 -6.11 -3.78
C ILE A 14 10.25 -7.18 -4.86
N LYS A 15 9.16 -7.77 -5.35
CA LYS A 15 9.24 -8.87 -6.31
C LYS A 15 9.37 -8.38 -7.74
N TRP A 16 8.77 -7.22 -8.06
CA TRP A 16 8.79 -6.66 -9.41
C TRP A 16 8.54 -5.15 -9.42
N ASN A 17 8.76 -4.53 -10.58
CA ASN A 17 8.42 -3.12 -10.79
C ASN A 17 6.94 -2.86 -10.53
N PHE A 18 6.61 -1.64 -10.08
CA PHE A 18 5.24 -1.18 -9.81
C PHE A 18 4.52 -1.85 -8.63
N GLU A 19 5.23 -2.33 -7.61
CA GLU A 19 4.61 -2.52 -6.30
C GLU A 19 4.23 -1.17 -5.67
N LYS A 20 3.15 -1.14 -4.89
CA LYS A 20 2.54 0.10 -4.40
C LYS A 20 2.32 -0.01 -2.89
N PHE A 21 2.49 1.10 -2.18
CA PHE A 21 2.31 1.16 -0.72
C PHE A 21 1.31 2.27 -0.40
N LEU A 22 0.32 1.95 0.42
CA LEU A 22 -0.58 2.95 1.00
C LEU A 22 -0.02 3.36 2.35
N ILE A 23 0.20 4.66 2.54
CA ILE A 23 0.73 5.25 3.77
C ILE A 23 -0.33 6.21 4.31
N SER A 24 -0.70 6.05 5.58
CA SER A 24 -1.66 6.91 6.28
C SER A 24 -1.05 8.28 6.60
N ARG A 25 -1.90 9.21 7.05
CA ARG A 25 -1.48 10.57 7.44
C ARG A 25 -0.49 10.60 8.62
N ASP A 26 -0.54 9.60 9.49
CA ASP A 26 0.39 9.43 10.62
C ASP A 26 1.67 8.65 10.24
N GLY A 27 1.86 8.36 8.95
CA GLY A 27 3.08 7.73 8.42
C GLY A 27 3.14 6.21 8.57
N LYS A 28 2.03 5.55 8.93
CA LYS A 28 1.95 4.09 9.01
C LYS A 28 1.65 3.47 7.65
N ILE A 29 2.21 2.29 7.40
CA ILE A 29 1.95 1.55 6.15
C ILE A 29 0.65 0.78 6.33
N MET A 30 -0.39 1.18 5.62
CA MET A 30 -1.72 0.58 5.75
C MET A 30 -1.97 -0.58 4.80
N ASN A 31 -1.32 -0.57 3.63
CA ASN A 31 -1.46 -1.64 2.67
C ASN A 31 -0.26 -1.72 1.72
N ARG A 32 -0.06 -2.89 1.11
CA ARG A 32 0.91 -3.14 0.05
C ARG A 32 0.21 -3.87 -1.09
N PHE A 33 0.21 -3.27 -2.27
CA PHE A 33 -0.35 -3.87 -3.48
C PHE A 33 0.76 -4.43 -4.37
N ARG A 34 0.64 -5.71 -4.73
CA ARG A 34 1.57 -6.37 -5.65
C ARG A 34 1.47 -5.77 -7.05
N SER A 35 2.53 -5.91 -7.84
CA SER A 35 2.66 -5.28 -9.17
C SER A 35 1.50 -5.52 -10.12
N LYS A 36 0.86 -6.70 -10.04
CA LYS A 36 -0.30 -7.08 -10.86
C LYS A 36 -1.57 -6.25 -10.59
N VAL A 37 -1.64 -5.56 -9.44
CA VAL A 37 -2.79 -4.73 -9.09
C VAL A 37 -2.75 -3.45 -9.93
N ASN A 38 -3.80 -3.21 -10.71
CA ASN A 38 -3.96 -1.98 -11.47
C ASN A 38 -4.02 -0.78 -10.51
N PRO A 39 -3.21 0.28 -10.69
CA PRO A 39 -3.25 1.46 -9.82
C PRO A 39 -4.61 2.15 -9.78
N SER A 40 -5.45 2.00 -10.79
CA SER A 40 -6.81 2.55 -10.89
C SER A 40 -7.90 1.55 -10.54
N SER A 41 -7.56 0.41 -9.93
CA SER A 41 -8.56 -0.58 -9.50
C SER A 41 -9.38 -0.08 -8.30
N ASP A 42 -10.63 -0.56 -8.22
CA ASP A 42 -11.51 -0.31 -7.08
C ASP A 42 -10.88 -0.70 -5.74
N GLU A 43 -10.01 -1.73 -5.71
CA GLU A 43 -9.31 -2.15 -4.50
C GLU A 43 -8.40 -1.03 -3.96
N VAL A 44 -7.63 -0.38 -4.83
CA VAL A 44 -6.76 0.74 -4.47
C VAL A 44 -7.58 1.95 -4.07
N ALA A 45 -8.61 2.29 -4.86
CA ALA A 45 -9.48 3.43 -4.58
C ALA A 45 -10.18 3.29 -3.21
N LYS A 46 -10.81 2.14 -2.94
CA LYS A 46 -11.49 1.86 -1.67
C LYS A 46 -10.53 1.91 -0.48
N ALA A 47 -9.31 1.41 -0.64
CA ALA A 47 -8.31 1.47 0.43
C ALA A 47 -7.90 2.92 0.76
N VAL A 48 -7.74 3.77 -0.26
CA VAL A 48 -7.47 5.20 -0.08
C VAL A 48 -8.66 5.91 0.57
N GLU A 49 -9.88 5.70 0.06
CA GLU A 49 -11.11 6.29 0.60
C GLU A 49 -11.34 5.89 2.07
N ALA A 50 -11.12 4.62 2.41
CA ALA A 50 -11.22 4.14 3.78
C ALA A 50 -10.21 4.84 4.72
N GLU A 51 -9.02 5.18 4.23
CA GLU A 51 -8.04 5.93 5.02
C GLU A 51 -8.41 7.41 5.14
N LEU A 52 -8.97 8.00 4.07
CA LEU A 52 -9.47 9.38 4.11
C LEU A 52 -10.65 9.55 5.06
N ALA A 53 -11.50 8.53 5.21
CA ALA A 53 -12.65 8.55 6.11
C ALA A 53 -12.30 8.47 7.60
N LYS A 54 -11.05 8.12 7.97
CA LYS A 54 -10.58 8.08 9.38
C LYS A 54 -10.24 9.46 9.95
N SER A 55 -10.80 10.52 9.34
CA SER A 55 -10.59 11.92 9.71
C SER A 55 -11.62 12.39 10.72
#